data_AF-A0A7S2BMI6-F1
#
_entry.id   AF-A0A7S2BMI6-F1
#
_cell.length_a   1.000
_cell.length_b   1.000
_cell.length_c   1.000
_cell.angle_alpha   90.00
_cell.angle_beta   90.00
_cell.angle_gamma   90.00
#
_symmetry.space_group_name_H-M   'P 1'
#
loop_
_entity.id
_entity.type
_entity.pdbx_description
1 polymer ?
#
loop_
_entity_poly.entity_id
_entity_poly.type
_entity_poly.pdbx_seq_one_letter_code
_entity_poly.pdbx_strand_id
1 'polypeptide(L)'
;LLRYRGGAEPQSSVVGASLHGRWNLDAERSESMTPFLISVGAPKIIARMVGSKGKPVTITFIADVGISIEVDGKEAEVYPTNNDEVTEITTPKGIVRATVVIGEPADDDRRDDGADETAGAALRKFTITKLGPAEGEVTTEVRELTDDGTLRATFSHTKPGEPGTTTVVRVYTRAK
;
A
#
# COMPACT_ATOMS: atom_id res chain seq x y z
N LEU A 1 -47.41 -13.39 29.37
CA LEU A 1 -45.97 -13.06 29.53
C LEU A 1 -45.20 -13.80 28.44
N LEU A 2 -44.82 -13.07 27.37
CA LEU A 2 -44.24 -13.63 26.15
C LEU A 2 -42.73 -13.89 26.30
N ARG A 3 -42.30 -14.91 25.55
CA ARG A 3 -41.02 -15.60 25.58
C ARG A 3 -39.85 -14.75 25.08
N TYR A 4 -38.71 -14.93 25.73
CA TYR A 4 -37.38 -14.54 25.28
C TYR A 4 -37.11 -15.16 23.88
N ARG A 5 -37.03 -14.33 22.84
CA ARG A 5 -36.42 -14.70 21.56
C ARG A 5 -34.98 -14.20 21.61
N GLY A 6 -34.03 -15.13 21.66
CA GLY A 6 -32.62 -14.84 21.45
C GLY A 6 -32.47 -14.09 20.13
N GLY A 7 -32.00 -12.85 20.22
CA GLY A 7 -31.47 -12.16 19.07
C GLY A 7 -30.27 -12.96 18.60
N ALA A 8 -30.33 -13.44 17.36
CA ALA A 8 -29.14 -13.92 16.68
C ALA A 8 -28.10 -12.79 16.75
N GLU A 9 -26.92 -13.10 17.29
CA GLU A 9 -25.75 -12.27 17.10
C GLU A 9 -25.60 -12.03 15.58
N PRO A 10 -25.51 -10.78 15.10
CA PRO A 10 -25.05 -10.57 13.74
C PRO A 10 -23.61 -11.07 13.69
N GLN A 11 -23.41 -12.19 13.00
CA GLN A 11 -22.09 -12.72 12.71
C GLN A 11 -21.27 -11.64 11.99
N SER A 12 -20.17 -11.26 12.64
CA SER A 12 -19.03 -10.54 12.10
C SER A 12 -18.59 -11.10 10.73
N SER A 13 -18.48 -10.24 9.72
CA SER A 13 -17.23 -10.04 8.98
C SER A 13 -17.38 -8.94 7.92
N VAL A 14 -17.28 -7.67 8.30
CA VAL A 14 -16.81 -6.65 7.33
C VAL A 14 -15.31 -6.90 7.20
N VAL A 15 -14.91 -7.75 6.25
CA VAL A 15 -13.52 -7.79 5.82
C VAL A 15 -13.22 -6.39 5.31
N GLY A 16 -12.39 -5.65 6.05
CA GLY A 16 -12.40 -4.18 6.04
C GLY A 16 -12.35 -3.56 4.65
N ALA A 17 -13.31 -2.70 4.35
CA ALA A 17 -13.52 -2.03 3.05
C ALA A 17 -12.44 -0.99 2.69
N SER A 18 -11.29 -1.03 3.37
CA SER A 18 -10.24 -0.02 3.30
C SER A 18 -8.87 -0.66 3.37
N LEU A 19 -7.92 -0.06 2.67
CA LEU A 19 -6.49 -0.38 2.71
C LEU A 19 -5.85 -0.18 4.10
N HIS A 20 -6.50 0.57 5.00
CA HIS A 20 -6.00 0.84 6.35
C HIS A 20 -5.81 -0.46 7.16
N GLY A 21 -4.66 -0.64 7.78
CA GLY A 21 -4.40 -1.73 8.72
C GLY A 21 -3.14 -2.54 8.40
N ARG A 22 -3.00 -3.67 9.09
CA ARG A 22 -1.82 -4.54 8.98
C ARG A 22 -2.07 -5.68 7.98
N TRP A 23 -1.10 -5.89 7.11
CA TRP A 23 -1.13 -6.81 6.00
C TRP A 23 0.07 -7.77 6.06
N ASN A 24 -0.20 -9.07 6.02
CA ASN A 24 0.83 -10.11 6.01
C ASN A 24 1.09 -10.57 4.58
N LEU A 25 2.35 -10.75 4.23
CA LEU A 25 2.70 -11.25 2.91
C LEU A 25 2.12 -12.66 2.68
N ASP A 26 1.41 -12.82 1.58
CA ASP A 26 1.12 -14.13 1.01
C ASP A 26 2.30 -14.58 0.14
N ALA A 27 3.18 -15.43 0.69
CA ALA A 27 4.39 -15.86 0.00
C ALA A 27 4.11 -16.77 -1.21
N GLU A 28 2.96 -17.43 -1.26
CA GLU A 28 2.60 -18.35 -2.34
C GLU A 28 2.08 -17.60 -3.57
N ARG A 29 1.33 -16.51 -3.34
CA ARG A 29 0.80 -15.65 -4.42
C ARG A 29 1.71 -14.48 -4.79
N SER A 30 2.77 -14.24 -4.04
CA SER A 30 3.71 -13.15 -4.27
C SER A 30 4.88 -13.55 -5.16
N GLU A 31 5.21 -12.69 -6.12
CA GLU A 31 6.47 -12.79 -6.87
C GLU A 31 7.66 -12.38 -5.98
N SER A 32 8.86 -12.88 -6.28
CA SER A 32 10.07 -12.45 -5.57
C SER A 32 10.40 -10.99 -5.85
N MET A 33 10.74 -10.21 -4.82
CA MET A 33 11.19 -8.83 -5.00
C MET A 33 12.61 -8.70 -5.55
N THR A 34 13.36 -9.80 -5.67
CA THR A 34 14.76 -9.76 -6.11
C THR A 34 14.99 -9.00 -7.43
N PRO A 35 14.20 -9.19 -8.52
CA PRO A 35 14.44 -8.49 -9.78
C PRO A 35 14.32 -6.97 -9.64
N PHE A 36 13.27 -6.50 -8.98
CA PHE A 36 13.06 -5.07 -8.71
C PHE A 36 14.14 -4.49 -7.80
N LEU A 37 14.53 -5.20 -6.73
CA LEU A 37 15.60 -4.73 -5.85
C LEU A 37 16.92 -4.55 -6.61
N ILE A 38 17.23 -5.48 -7.53
CA ILE A 38 18.40 -5.36 -8.40
C ILE A 38 18.27 -4.17 -9.34
N SER A 39 17.08 -3.95 -9.94
CA SER A 39 16.87 -2.85 -10.89
C SER A 39 17.07 -1.48 -10.22
N VAL A 40 16.58 -1.30 -8.99
CA VAL A 40 16.80 -0.07 -8.20
C VAL A 40 18.21 0.03 -7.57
N GLY A 41 19.13 -0.85 -7.95
CA GLY A 41 20.55 -0.76 -7.59
C GLY A 41 21.00 -1.56 -6.37
N ALA A 42 20.15 -2.42 -5.78
CA ALA A 42 20.59 -3.26 -4.67
C ALA A 42 21.60 -4.34 -5.15
N PRO A 43 22.67 -4.62 -4.38
CA PRO A 43 23.60 -5.70 -4.72
C PRO A 43 22.88 -7.04 -4.84
N LYS A 44 23.21 -7.82 -5.88
CA LYS A 44 22.53 -9.10 -6.21
C LYS A 44 22.44 -10.07 -5.03
N ILE A 45 23.50 -10.17 -4.21
CA ILE A 45 23.51 -11.03 -3.02
C ILE A 45 22.47 -10.57 -2.01
N ILE A 46 22.44 -9.27 -1.69
CA ILE A 46 21.47 -8.68 -0.76
C ILE A 46 20.05 -8.85 -1.29
N ALA A 47 19.82 -8.53 -2.57
CA ALA A 47 18.50 -8.65 -3.21
C ALA A 47 17.96 -10.08 -3.19
N ARG A 48 18.83 -11.10 -3.32
CA ARG A 48 18.44 -12.51 -3.21
C ARG A 48 18.11 -12.92 -1.77
N MET A 49 18.85 -12.42 -0.79
CA MET A 49 18.62 -12.75 0.62
C MET A 49 17.30 -12.18 1.16
N VAL A 50 16.92 -10.99 0.71
CA VAL A 50 15.74 -10.28 1.23
C VAL A 50 14.55 -10.33 0.28
N GLY A 51 14.76 -10.53 -1.03
CA GLY A 51 13.69 -10.44 -2.02
C GLY A 51 12.63 -11.53 -1.93
N SER A 52 12.96 -12.68 -1.35
CA SER A 52 12.01 -13.77 -1.09
C SER A 52 11.26 -13.62 0.24
N LYS A 53 11.81 -12.88 1.21
CA LYS A 53 11.23 -12.70 2.54
C LYS A 53 10.44 -11.39 2.57
N GLY A 54 9.11 -11.47 2.56
CA GLY A 54 8.28 -10.29 2.84
C GLY A 54 8.02 -10.18 4.32
N LYS A 55 8.08 -8.95 4.82
CA LYS A 55 7.62 -8.62 6.17
C LYS A 55 6.17 -8.13 6.11
N PRO A 56 5.43 -8.20 7.23
CA PRO A 56 4.17 -7.51 7.34
C PRO A 56 4.32 -6.01 7.06
N VAL A 57 3.27 -5.41 6.52
CA VAL A 57 3.19 -3.98 6.24
C VAL A 57 1.94 -3.41 6.89
N THR A 58 2.10 -2.29 7.60
CA THR A 58 1.00 -1.50 8.14
C THR A 58 0.79 -0.28 7.25
N ILE A 59 -0.45 -0.03 6.83
CA ILE A 59 -0.85 1.19 6.13
C ILE A 59 -1.77 1.97 7.07
N THR A 60 -1.44 3.24 7.32
CA THR A 60 -2.24 4.13 8.16
C THR A 60 -2.59 5.38 7.37
N PHE A 61 -3.88 5.73 7.33
CA PHE A 61 -4.33 7.03 6.83
C PHE A 61 -4.31 8.02 7.97
N ILE A 62 -3.61 9.13 7.76
CA ILE A 62 -3.49 10.21 8.72
C ILE A 62 -4.29 11.38 8.14
N ALA A 63 -5.41 11.69 8.78
CA ALA A 63 -6.28 12.80 8.37
C ALA A 63 -5.46 14.08 8.19
N ASP A 64 -5.72 14.81 7.10
CA ASP A 64 -5.05 16.06 6.73
C ASP A 64 -3.53 16.00 6.53
N VAL A 65 -2.93 14.81 6.59
CA VAL A 65 -1.48 14.61 6.42
C VAL A 65 -1.19 13.70 5.23
N GLY A 66 -1.82 12.52 5.16
CA GLY A 66 -1.65 11.60 4.03
C GLY A 66 -1.56 10.13 4.44
N ILE A 67 -0.65 9.39 3.81
CA ILE A 67 -0.53 7.93 3.96
C ILE A 67 0.79 7.59 4.64
N SER A 68 0.73 6.88 5.76
CA SER A 68 1.90 6.27 6.39
C SER A 68 1.99 4.79 6.04
N ILE A 69 3.19 4.36 5.65
CA ILE A 69 3.50 2.96 5.33
C ILE A 69 4.66 2.52 6.21
N GLU A 70 4.43 1.49 7.00
CA GLU A 70 5.42 0.89 7.89
C GLU A 70 5.64 -0.57 7.53
N VAL A 71 6.88 -0.94 7.20
CA VAL A 71 7.28 -2.34 7.06
C VAL A 71 7.86 -2.81 8.38
N ASP A 72 7.45 -3.99 8.87
CA ASP A 72 7.83 -4.46 10.21
C ASP A 72 9.35 -4.36 10.49
N GLY A 73 9.74 -3.71 11.59
CA GLY A 73 11.13 -3.45 11.95
C GLY A 73 11.86 -2.46 11.01
N LYS A 74 11.13 -1.54 10.38
CA LYS A 74 11.62 -0.35 9.66
C LYS A 74 10.87 0.87 10.16
N GLU A 75 11.49 2.05 10.04
CA GLU A 75 10.81 3.31 10.32
C GLU A 75 9.69 3.53 9.30
N ALA A 76 8.59 4.12 9.76
CA ALA A 76 7.45 4.44 8.91
C ALA A 76 7.81 5.55 7.93
N GLU A 77 7.39 5.39 6.67
CA GLU A 77 7.49 6.42 5.65
C GLU A 77 6.14 7.14 5.55
N VAL A 78 6.14 8.47 5.61
CA VAL A 78 4.91 9.28 5.52
C VAL A 78 4.90 10.00 4.17
N TYR A 79 3.80 9.82 3.45
CA TYR A 79 3.59 10.37 2.13
C TYR A 79 2.46 11.39 2.15
N PRO A 80 2.75 12.68 1.91
CA PRO A 80 1.74 13.71 1.82
C PRO A 80 0.82 13.47 0.62
N THR A 81 -0.48 13.65 0.82
CA THR A 81 -1.49 13.52 -0.25
C THR A 81 -1.83 14.91 -0.80
N ASN A 82 -0.83 15.60 -1.35
CA ASN A 82 -0.95 16.98 -1.82
C ASN A 82 -1.36 17.04 -3.31
N ASN A 83 -2.47 16.42 -3.68
CA ASN A 83 -3.07 16.54 -5.04
C ASN A 83 -2.07 16.39 -6.20
N ASP A 84 -1.32 15.29 -6.23
CA ASP A 84 -0.37 14.96 -7.30
C ASP A 84 0.87 15.87 -7.42
N GLU A 85 1.10 16.77 -6.45
CA GLU A 85 2.33 17.57 -6.41
C GLU A 85 3.54 16.76 -5.93
N VAL A 86 4.70 17.04 -6.55
CA VAL A 86 5.97 16.42 -6.15
C VAL A 86 6.39 17.01 -4.81
N THR A 87 6.41 16.17 -3.78
CA THR A 87 6.81 16.53 -2.42
C THR A 87 8.16 15.94 -2.06
N GLU A 88 8.93 16.67 -1.26
CA GLU A 88 10.14 16.15 -0.64
C GLU A 88 9.78 15.38 0.62
N ILE A 89 10.10 14.08 0.61
CA ILE A 89 9.87 13.16 1.70
C ILE A 89 11.21 12.86 2.34
N THR A 90 11.35 13.23 3.61
CA THR A 90 12.53 12.84 4.39
C THR A 90 12.36 11.40 4.82
N THR A 91 13.23 10.53 4.33
CA THR A 91 13.34 9.12 4.74
C THR A 91 14.58 8.94 5.61
N PRO A 92 14.73 7.81 6.32
CA PRO A 92 15.92 7.54 7.14
C PRO A 92 17.21 7.48 6.30
N LYS A 93 17.09 7.34 4.98
CA LYS A 93 18.21 7.28 4.03
C LYS A 93 18.46 8.59 3.28
N GLY A 94 17.69 9.64 3.56
CA GLY A 94 17.78 10.93 2.88
C GLY A 94 16.45 11.38 2.28
N ILE A 95 16.51 12.50 1.56
CA ILE A 95 15.35 13.11 0.92
C ILE A 95 15.03 12.39 -0.39
N VAL A 96 13.77 12.00 -0.56
CA VAL A 96 13.23 11.43 -1.80
C VAL A 96 12.14 12.35 -2.31
N ARG A 97 12.08 12.57 -3.62
CA ARG A 97 10.98 13.32 -4.25
C ARG A 97 9.92 12.36 -4.73
N ALA A 98 8.68 12.53 -4.28
CA ALA A 98 7.60 11.63 -4.63
C ALA A 98 6.26 12.36 -4.85
N THR A 99 5.40 11.75 -5.65
CA THR A 99 3.98 12.11 -5.79
C THR A 99 3.13 10.97 -5.25
N VAL A 100 1.97 11.32 -4.68
CA VAL A 100 0.95 10.34 -4.30
C VAL A 100 -0.36 10.69 -4.96
N VAL A 101 -0.90 9.71 -5.69
CA VAL A 101 -2.21 9.76 -6.31
C VAL A 101 -3.13 8.83 -5.52
N ILE A 102 -4.17 9.39 -4.91
CA ILE A 102 -5.24 8.62 -4.27
C ILE A 102 -6.20 8.17 -5.38
N GLY A 103 -6.46 6.86 -5.46
CA GLY A 103 -7.45 6.31 -6.41
C GLY A 103 -8.88 6.48 -5.91
N GLU A 104 -9.86 6.09 -6.74
CA GLU A 104 -11.28 6.28 -6.43
C GLU A 104 -11.68 5.61 -5.09
N PRO A 105 -12.51 6.29 -4.27
CA PRO A 105 -13.17 5.64 -3.14
C PRO A 105 -14.13 4.56 -3.66
N ALA A 106 -14.38 3.51 -2.87
CA ALA A 106 -15.36 2.50 -3.25
C ALA A 106 -16.74 3.14 -3.51
N ASP A 107 -17.39 2.78 -4.62
CA ASP A 107 -18.67 3.37 -5.09
C ASP A 107 -19.90 3.12 -4.18
N ASP A 108 -19.76 2.52 -2.99
CA ASP A 108 -20.92 1.96 -2.24
C ASP A 108 -21.08 2.42 -0.78
N ASP A 109 -20.49 3.55 -0.38
CA ASP A 109 -20.71 4.13 0.98
C ASP A 109 -21.54 5.43 0.98
N ARG A 110 -22.40 5.64 -0.04
CA ARG A 110 -23.50 6.62 0.07
C ARG A 110 -24.64 6.01 0.90
N ARG A 111 -24.39 5.73 2.19
CA ARG A 111 -25.47 5.61 3.17
C ARG A 111 -25.73 6.98 3.77
N ASP A 112 -26.94 7.47 3.51
CA ASP A 112 -27.49 8.77 3.89
C ASP A 112 -27.87 8.80 5.38
N ASP A 113 -26.93 8.42 6.24
CA ASP A 113 -27.16 8.30 7.68
C ASP A 113 -25.94 8.77 8.47
N GLY A 114 -25.64 10.08 8.34
CA GLY A 114 -25.00 10.90 9.39
C GLY A 114 -23.75 10.33 10.06
N ALA A 115 -22.89 9.64 9.30
CA ALA A 115 -21.68 9.04 9.82
C ALA A 115 -20.54 10.05 9.90
N ASP A 116 -20.05 10.21 11.12
CA ASP A 116 -18.84 10.89 11.59
C ASP A 116 -17.74 11.06 10.53
N GLU A 117 -17.23 12.28 10.37
CA GLU A 117 -16.12 12.69 9.48
C GLU A 117 -14.76 12.11 9.93
N THR A 118 -14.69 10.83 10.24
CA THR A 118 -13.42 10.11 10.38
C THR A 118 -12.94 9.69 8.99
N ALA A 119 -12.26 10.64 8.35
CA ALA A 119 -11.49 10.49 7.13
C ALA A 119 -10.74 9.13 7.07
N GLY A 120 -11.08 8.28 6.09
CA GLY A 120 -10.45 6.97 5.86
C GLY A 120 -11.40 5.86 5.38
N ALA A 121 -12.71 6.10 5.39
CA ALA A 121 -13.71 5.19 4.84
C ALA A 121 -13.54 5.03 3.32
N ALA A 122 -13.47 3.78 2.86
CA ALA A 122 -13.50 3.35 1.46
C ALA A 122 -12.27 3.56 0.55
N LEU A 123 -11.07 3.97 1.03
CA LEU A 123 -9.91 4.03 0.11
C LEU A 123 -9.44 2.63 -0.30
N ARG A 124 -9.60 2.32 -1.60
CA ARG A 124 -9.24 1.02 -2.19
C ARG A 124 -7.94 1.05 -2.98
N LYS A 125 -7.42 2.21 -3.36
CA LYS A 125 -6.23 2.29 -4.21
C LYS A 125 -5.42 3.55 -3.96
N PHE A 126 -4.10 3.44 -3.99
CA PHE A 126 -3.22 4.60 -4.15
C PHE A 126 -1.98 4.24 -4.95
N THR A 127 -1.35 5.25 -5.52
CA THR A 127 -0.10 5.13 -6.27
C THR A 127 0.92 6.09 -5.71
N ILE A 128 2.13 5.62 -5.44
CA ILE A 128 3.29 6.43 -5.06
C ILE A 128 4.27 6.38 -6.23
N THR A 129 4.68 7.54 -6.75
CA THR A 129 5.75 7.63 -7.74
C THR A 129 6.93 8.37 -7.14
N LYS A 130 8.09 7.72 -7.07
CA LYS A 130 9.35 8.28 -6.58
C LYS A 130 10.28 8.57 -7.75
N LEU A 131 10.83 9.77 -7.78
CA LEU A 131 11.86 10.15 -8.77
C LEU A 131 13.20 9.53 -8.37
N GLY A 132 13.86 8.92 -9.35
CA GLY A 132 15.21 8.38 -9.21
C GLY A 132 16.29 9.46 -9.32
N PRO A 133 17.56 9.08 -9.09
CA PRO A 133 18.69 10.01 -9.15
C PRO A 133 19.02 10.47 -10.57
N ALA A 134 18.73 9.66 -11.59
CA ALA A 134 18.88 10.06 -12.99
C ALA A 134 17.60 10.71 -13.54
N GLU A 135 17.75 11.67 -14.43
CA GLU A 135 16.62 12.31 -15.11
C GLU A 135 15.80 11.27 -15.88
N GLY A 136 14.49 11.22 -15.61
CA GLY A 136 13.58 10.23 -16.21
C GLY A 136 13.62 8.85 -15.54
N GLU A 137 14.42 8.65 -14.49
CA GLU A 137 14.35 7.45 -13.65
C GLU A 137 13.18 7.56 -12.67
N VAL A 138 12.38 6.51 -12.58
CA VAL A 138 11.15 6.51 -11.76
C VAL A 138 10.92 5.13 -11.16
N THR A 139 10.51 5.13 -9.91
CA THR A 139 9.92 3.98 -9.23
C THR A 139 8.45 4.25 -8.95
N THR A 140 7.56 3.32 -9.29
CA THR A 140 6.13 3.42 -9.01
C THR A 140 5.69 2.25 -8.14
N GLU A 141 4.92 2.54 -7.11
CA GLU A 141 4.27 1.56 -6.25
C GLU A 141 2.76 1.79 -6.29
N VAL A 142 2.02 0.81 -6.79
CA VAL A 142 0.55 0.82 -6.80
C VAL A 142 0.07 -0.16 -5.75
N ARG A 143 -0.78 0.30 -4.83
CA ARG A 143 -1.43 -0.54 -3.83
C ARG A 143 -2.93 -0.53 -4.06
N GLU A 144 -3.52 -1.71 -4.14
CA GLU A 144 -4.93 -1.89 -4.50
C GLU A 144 -5.57 -3.01 -3.66
N LEU A 145 -6.71 -2.70 -3.06
CA LEU A 145 -7.57 -3.65 -2.37
C LEU A 145 -8.46 -4.34 -3.42
N THR A 146 -8.13 -5.59 -3.70
CA THR A 146 -8.87 -6.43 -4.64
C THR A 146 -10.20 -6.91 -4.05
N ASP A 147 -11.09 -7.40 -4.91
CA ASP A 147 -12.45 -7.81 -4.50
C ASP A 147 -12.46 -9.05 -3.59
N ASP A 148 -11.39 -9.86 -3.60
CA ASP A 148 -11.23 -11.00 -2.69
C ASP A 148 -10.74 -10.58 -1.28
N GLY A 149 -10.59 -9.27 -1.04
CA GLY A 149 -10.14 -8.72 0.23
C GLY A 149 -8.61 -8.76 0.43
N THR A 150 -7.84 -9.06 -0.61
CA THR A 150 -6.37 -9.01 -0.56
C THR A 150 -5.82 -7.68 -1.04
N LEU A 151 -4.66 -7.31 -0.49
CA LEU A 151 -3.88 -6.17 -0.94
C LEU A 151 -2.90 -6.62 -2.02
N ARG A 152 -3.09 -6.13 -3.24
CA ARG A 152 -2.13 -6.25 -4.34
C ARG A 152 -1.23 -5.02 -4.37
N ALA A 153 0.07 -5.24 -4.27
CA ALA A 153 1.09 -4.19 -4.40
C ALA A 153 1.95 -4.47 -5.64
N THR A 154 1.90 -3.58 -6.61
CA THR A 154 2.69 -3.65 -7.84
C THR A 154 3.84 -2.64 -7.76
N PHE A 155 5.06 -3.12 -7.89
CA PHE A 155 6.28 -2.32 -7.87
C PHE A 155 6.89 -2.29 -9.26
N SER A 156 7.09 -1.10 -9.80
CA SER A 156 7.67 -0.87 -11.12
C SER A 156 8.86 0.05 -11.03
N HIS A 157 9.92 -0.24 -11.77
CA HIS A 157 11.08 0.63 -11.92
C HIS A 157 11.44 0.77 -13.39
N THR A 158 11.52 2.02 -13.83
CA THR A 158 11.90 2.40 -15.18
C THR A 158 13.14 3.26 -15.09
N LYS A 159 14.18 2.86 -15.83
CA LYS A 159 15.45 3.57 -15.88
C LYS A 159 15.71 4.11 -17.29
N PRO A 160 16.09 5.39 -17.43
CA PRO A 160 16.35 5.98 -18.73
C PRO A 160 17.48 5.23 -19.45
N GLY A 161 17.27 4.94 -20.74
CA GLY A 161 18.24 4.25 -21.59
C GLY A 161 18.33 2.74 -21.42
N GLU A 162 17.61 2.14 -20.47
CA GLU A 162 17.47 0.68 -20.38
C GLU A 162 16.18 0.21 -21.07
N PRO A 163 16.20 -0.92 -21.79
CA PRO A 163 15.01 -1.42 -22.46
C PRO A 163 14.02 -2.00 -21.44
N GLY A 164 12.90 -1.30 -21.26
CA GLY A 164 11.72 -1.80 -20.55
C GLY A 164 11.61 -1.35 -19.09
N THR A 165 10.54 -1.82 -18.45
CA THR A 165 10.22 -1.57 -17.05
C THR A 165 10.32 -2.89 -16.30
N THR A 166 11.03 -2.89 -15.16
CA THR A 166 11.00 -4.04 -14.25
C THR A 166 9.77 -3.93 -13.37
N THR A 167 8.88 -4.93 -13.42
CA THR A 167 7.66 -4.97 -12.61
C THR A 167 7.63 -6.24 -11.76
N VAL A 168 7.21 -6.10 -10.50
CA VAL A 168 6.98 -7.21 -9.57
C VAL A 168 5.68 -7.01 -8.81
N VAL A 169 4.92 -8.08 -8.60
CA VAL A 169 3.68 -8.08 -7.83
C VAL A 169 3.83 -8.82 -6.51
N ARG A 170 3.41 -8.17 -5.42
CA ARG A 170 3.29 -8.76 -4.09
C ARG A 170 1.83 -8.79 -3.67
N VAL A 171 1.40 -9.90 -3.08
CA VAL A 171 0.05 -10.10 -2.58
C VAL A 171 0.12 -10.21 -1.05
N TYR A 172 -0.78 -9.52 -0.37
CA TYR A 172 -0.88 -9.54 1.07
C TYR A 172 -2.30 -9.87 1.51
N THR A 173 -2.40 -10.59 2.62
CA THR A 173 -3.66 -10.90 3.30
C THR A 173 -3.77 -10.04 4.56
N ARG A 174 -4.99 -9.71 4.98
CA ARG A 174 -5.17 -8.93 6.21
C ARG A 174 -4.70 -9.76 7.41
N ALA A 175 -3.95 -9.14 8.31
CA ALA A 175 -3.64 -9.75 9.59
C ALA A 175 -4.96 -9.97 10.37
N LYS A 176 -5.10 -11.15 10.97
CA LYS A 176 -6.21 -11.45 11.89
C LYS A 176 -5.99 -10.75 13.22
#